data_AF-A0A7T8KH82-F1
#
_entry.id   AF-A0A7T8KH82-F1
#
_cell.length_a   1.000
_cell.length_b   1.000
_cell.length_c   1.000
_cell.angle_alpha   90.00
_cell.angle_beta   90.00
_cell.angle_gamma   90.00
#
_symmetry.space_group_name_H-M   'P 1'
#
loop_
_entity.id
_entity.type
_entity.pdbx_description
1 polymer ?
#
loop_
_entity_poly.entity_id
_entity_poly.type
_entity_poly.pdbx_seq_one_letter_code
_entity_poly.pdbx_strand_id
1 'polypeptide(L)' 'MSVHLSPCFRDVQVGDVLTVGECRPLSKTVKFNTLKVNKSSGNKKTFKKF' A
#
# COMPACT_ATOMS: atom_id res chain seq x y z
N MET A 1 9.33 2.59 7.99
CA MET A 1 8.90 1.19 8.21
C MET A 1 8.75 0.53 6.84
N SER A 2 9.37 -0.62 6.61
CA SER A 2 9.33 -1.30 5.30
C SER A 2 8.31 -2.43 5.33
N VAL A 3 7.44 -2.48 4.32
CA VAL A 3 6.33 -3.44 4.21
C VAL A 3 6.38 -4.08 2.84
N HIS A 4 6.10 -5.38 2.77
CA HIS A 4 5.95 -6.07 1.50
C HIS A 4 4.64 -5.66 0.83
N LEU A 5 4.71 -5.16 -0.41
CA LEU A 5 3.55 -4.92 -1.26
C LEU A 5 3.37 -6.09 -2.21
N SER A 6 2.30 -6.85 -2.01
CA SER A 6 1.97 -7.97 -2.90
C SER A 6 1.53 -7.48 -4.28
N PRO A 7 1.94 -8.14 -5.39
CA PRO A 7 1.49 -7.82 -6.75
C PRO A 7 -0.04 -7.90 -6.97
N CYS A 8 -0.77 -8.48 -6.01
CA CYS A 8 -2.25 -8.44 -6.00
C CYS A 8 -2.80 -7.00 -5.88
N PHE A 9 -2.01 -6.07 -5.33
CA PHE A 9 -2.38 -4.67 -5.17
C PHE A 9 -1.61 -3.80 -6.20
N ARG A 10 -2.19 -3.62 -7.40
CA ARG A 10 -1.54 -2.91 -8.50
C ARG A 10 -1.80 -1.40 -8.51
N ASP A 11 -2.95 -0.97 -8.02
CA ASP A 11 -3.40 0.43 -8.05
C ASP A 11 -3.21 1.14 -6.70
N VAL A 12 -2.01 1.07 -6.15
CA VAL A 12 -1.66 1.74 -4.89
C VAL A 12 -0.97 3.06 -5.20
N GLN A 13 -1.46 4.15 -4.61
CA GLN A 13 -0.87 5.47 -4.73
C GLN A 13 -0.35 5.96 -3.37
N VAL A 14 0.61 6.88 -3.44
CA VAL A 14 1.08 7.57 -2.22
C VAL A 14 -0.07 8.37 -1.64
N GLY A 15 -0.37 8.14 -0.36
CA GLY A 15 -1.51 8.75 0.34
C GLY A 15 -2.71 7.81 0.53
N ASP A 16 -2.68 6.60 -0.02
CA ASP A 16 -3.64 5.55 0.33
C ASP A 16 -3.40 5.02 1.75
N VAL A 17 -4.49 4.61 2.41
CA VAL A 17 -4.43 4.04 3.75
C VAL A 17 -4.30 2.53 3.62
N LEU A 18 -3.19 1.97 4.13
CA LEU A 18 -2.90 0.55 4.06
C LEU A 18 -3.14 -0.12 5.41
N THR A 19 -3.84 -1.25 5.40
CA THR A 19 -3.89 -2.16 6.54
C THR A 19 -2.76 -3.17 6.40
N VAL A 20 -1.83 -3.14 7.35
CA VAL A 20 -0.68 -4.05 7.41
C VAL A 20 -0.85 -5.04 8.54
N GLY A 21 -0.43 -6.28 8.31
CA GLY A 21 -0.39 -7.34 9.31
C GLY A 21 1.04 -7.74 9.63
N GLU A 22 1.31 -8.03 10.91
CA GLU A 22 2.56 -8.68 11.30
C GLU A 22 2.61 -10.10 10.73
N CYS A 23 3.80 -10.52 10.30
CA CYS A 23 4.04 -11.85 9.76
C CYS A 23 5.45 -12.33 10.12
N ARG A 24 5.84 -13.53 9.67
CA ARG A 24 7.23 -13.98 9.81
C ARG A 24 8.18 -13.01 9.10
N PRO A 25 9.44 -12.85 9.55
CA PRO A 25 10.42 -12.01 8.86
C PRO A 25 10.58 -12.44 7.40
N LEU A 26 10.30 -11.53 6.47
CA LEU A 26 10.48 -11.75 5.02
C LEU A 26 11.86 -11.27 4.55
N SER A 27 12.41 -10.26 5.22
CA SER A 27 13.78 -9.76 4.98
C SER A 27 14.32 -9.07 6.23
N LYS A 28 15.53 -8.50 6.16
CA LYS A 28 16.17 -7.77 7.27
C LYS A 28 15.27 -6.68 7.87
N THR A 29 14.46 -6.02 7.05
CA THR A 29 13.63 -4.87 7.45
C THR A 29 12.14 -5.08 7.23
N VAL A 30 11.72 -6.14 6.52
CA VAL A 30 10.31 -6.40 6.21
C VAL A 30 9.78 -7.53 7.08
N LYS A 31 8.95 -7.15 8.06
CA LYS A 31 8.23 -8.05 8.98
C LYS A 31 6.71 -7.94 8.87
N PHE A 32 6.25 -7.15 7.89
CA PHE A 32 4.84 -6.84 7.69
C PHE A 32 4.46 -7.03 6.23
N ASN A 33 3.23 -7.47 6.01
CA ASN A 33 2.65 -7.61 4.68
C ASN A 33 1.37 -6.75 4.58
N THR A 34 1.10 -6.22 3.40
CA THR A 34 -0.18 -5.54 3.13
C THR A 34 -1.33 -6.54 3.05
N LEU A 35 -2.37 -6.33 3.86
CA LEU A 35 -3.57 -7.15 3.88
C LEU A 35 -4.72 -6.51 3.11
N LYS A 36 -4.83 -5.18 3.16
CA LYS A 36 -5.90 -4.43 2.49
C LYS A 36 -5.42 -3.03 2.13
N VAL A 37 -5.82 -2.56 0.95
CA VAL A 37 -5.65 -1.17 0.50
C VAL A 37 -6.99 -0.47 0.63
N ASN A 38 -7.06 0.58 1.43
CA ASN A 38 -8.21 1.47 1.48
C ASN A 38 -7.87 2.73 0.69
N LYS A 39 -8.44 2.85 -0.52
CA LYS A 39 -8.19 3.98 -1.41
C LYS A 39 -8.76 5.24 -0.78
N SER A 40 -7.91 6.24 -0.60
CA SER A 40 -8.34 7.54 -0.12
C SER A 40 -9.24 8.17 -1.20
N SER A 41 -10.48 8.54 -0.84
CA SER A 41 -11.41 9.27 -1.71
C SER A 41 -10.93 10.69 -2.06
N GLY A 42 -9.74 11.08 -1.58
CA GLY A 42 -9.05 12.34 -1.86
C GLY A 42 -8.56 12.51 -3.29
N ASN A 43 -8.59 11.46 -4.13
CA ASN A 43 -8.62 11.64 -5.58
C ASN A 43 -10.02 12.12 -6.00
N LYS A 44 -10.38 13.35 -5.59
CA LYS A 44 -11.10 14.24 -6.51
C LYS A 44 -10.42 14.03 -7.86
N LYS A 45 -11.17 13.73 -8.91
CA LYS A 45 -10.64 13.55 -10.27
C LYS A 45 -9.92 14.83 -10.70
N THR A 46 -8.73 15.03 -10.17
CA THR A 46 -7.83 16.12 -10.47
C THR A 46 -7.36 15.78 -11.86
N PHE A 47 -7.72 16.66 -12.78
CA PHE A 47 -7.28 16.57 -14.16
C PHE A 47 -5.75 16.61 -14.16
N LYS A 48 -5.12 15.44 -14.28
CA LYS A 48 -3.71 15.35 -14.65
C LYS A 48 -3.63 15.69 -16.13
N LYS A 49 -3.04 16.86 -16.42
CA LYS A 49 -2.78 17.27 -17.80
C LYS A 49 -1.56 16.47 -18.26
N PHE A 50 -1.85 15.40 -18.99
CA PHE A 50 -0.93 14.33 -19.43
C PHE A 50 -0.36 13.49 -18.28
#